data_AF-A0A7S9H8N3-F1
#
_entry.id   AF-A0A7S9H8N3-F1
#
_cell.length_a   1.000
_cell.length_b   1.000
_cell.length_c   1.000
_cell.angle_alpha   90.00
_cell.angle_beta   90.00
_cell.angle_gamma   90.00
#
_symmetry.space_group_name_H-M   'P 1'
#
loop_
_entity.id
_entity.type
_entity.pdbx_description
1 polymer ?
#
loop_
_entity_poly.entity_id
_entity_poly.type
_entity_poly.pdbx_seq_one_letter_code
_entity_poly.pdbx_strand_id
1 'polypeptide(L)'
;MNNHSNEENTDNSSDKKKSPAFKVLESNAEKFLMVWWYGALAKAERRNTQPKVHVAFRELLEDYTPTDNFIFIDANMTDLVSWPIGTVWHHERLVDYLPLEIREFDIDHTDFKHTYIQTYKRDEKTGKIDHFFSDRNKFYINPGQRENCISFSLKDQEYKELLVPCFEFLVRGYGLSTELPRILTTYDEAERHERLYTPHPEEENTWTILIGDSLTSDDHVFIAYYKYSEYTQDAVRILFSSIAKHDDFTQRNHIY
;
A
#
# COMPACT_ATOMS: atom_id res chain seq x y z
N MET A 1 32.88 4.13 -57.25
CA MET A 1 33.62 3.48 -56.14
C MET A 1 33.56 4.41 -54.95
N ASN A 2 32.74 4.06 -53.96
CA ASN A 2 33.02 4.27 -52.54
C ASN A 2 31.93 3.50 -51.77
N ASN A 3 32.40 2.57 -50.94
CA ASN A 3 31.61 1.57 -50.26
C ASN A 3 30.73 2.19 -49.18
N HIS A 4 29.46 1.80 -49.15
CA HIS A 4 28.60 1.90 -47.98
C HIS A 4 29.03 0.85 -46.95
N SER A 5 29.53 1.30 -45.80
CA SER A 5 29.58 0.50 -44.58
C SER A 5 28.39 0.89 -43.70
N ASN A 6 27.48 -0.07 -43.51
CA ASN A 6 26.45 -0.04 -42.48
C ASN A 6 27.14 -0.10 -41.12
N GLU A 7 27.03 0.97 -40.32
CA GLU A 7 27.27 0.88 -38.88
C GLU A 7 25.94 0.50 -38.22
N GLU A 8 25.91 -0.72 -37.68
CA GLU A 8 24.88 -1.20 -36.75
C GLU A 8 24.94 -0.33 -35.48
N ASN A 9 23.91 0.49 -35.28
CA ASN A 9 23.62 1.09 -33.99
C ASN A 9 23.21 -0.01 -33.01
N THR A 10 24.20 -0.59 -32.35
CA THR A 10 24.03 -1.39 -31.13
C THR A 10 23.90 -0.44 -29.96
N ASP A 11 22.71 0.13 -29.81
CA ASP A 11 22.36 0.95 -28.65
C ASP A 11 22.07 0.02 -27.45
N ASN A 12 23.13 -0.57 -26.89
CA ASN A 12 23.11 -1.30 -25.63
C ASN A 12 22.94 -0.30 -24.47
N SER A 13 21.73 0.23 -24.33
CA SER A 13 21.31 0.99 -23.15
C SER A 13 20.66 0.06 -22.11
N SER A 14 21.44 -0.90 -21.61
CA SER A 14 21.02 -1.85 -20.59
C SER A 14 21.58 -1.48 -19.21
N ASP A 15 21.40 -0.23 -18.75
CA ASP A 15 21.71 0.13 -17.35
C ASP A 15 21.06 1.45 -16.90
N LYS A 16 19.78 1.64 -17.21
CA LYS A 16 18.96 2.52 -16.38
C LYS A 16 18.80 1.84 -15.03
N LYS A 17 19.61 2.27 -14.06
CA LYS A 17 19.63 1.89 -12.64
C LYS A 17 18.19 1.58 -12.17
N LYS A 18 17.83 0.28 -12.13
CA LYS A 18 16.48 -0.16 -11.77
C LYS A 18 16.14 0.40 -10.38
N SER A 19 14.97 1.02 -10.23
CA SER A 19 14.56 1.56 -8.93
C SER A 19 14.48 0.41 -7.90
N PRO A 20 14.95 0.61 -6.65
CA PRO A 20 14.98 -0.44 -5.61
C PRO A 20 13.64 -1.12 -5.38
N ALA A 21 12.53 -0.41 -5.60
CA ALA A 21 11.16 -0.93 -5.45
C ALA A 21 10.87 -2.14 -6.35
N PHE A 22 11.58 -2.29 -7.48
CA PHE A 22 11.23 -3.28 -8.51
C PHE A 22 12.13 -4.51 -8.52
N LYS A 23 13.29 -4.45 -7.86
CA LYS A 23 14.18 -5.61 -7.67
C LYS A 23 13.48 -6.78 -6.98
N VAL A 24 12.45 -6.50 -6.19
CA VAL A 24 11.71 -7.53 -5.47
C VAL A 24 10.92 -8.46 -6.41
N LEU A 25 10.70 -8.05 -7.68
CA LEU A 25 10.09 -8.87 -8.73
C LEU A 25 11.12 -9.66 -9.56
N GLU A 26 12.43 -9.45 -9.36
CA GLU A 26 13.51 -10.01 -10.20
C GLU A 26 13.44 -11.54 -10.28
N SER A 27 13.13 -12.22 -9.17
CA SER A 27 12.99 -13.68 -9.12
C SER A 27 11.83 -14.23 -9.93
N ASN A 28 10.91 -13.37 -10.38
CA ASN A 28 9.73 -13.70 -11.18
C ASN A 28 9.67 -12.87 -12.47
N ALA A 29 10.80 -12.32 -12.92
CA ALA A 29 10.86 -11.38 -14.04
C ALA A 29 10.25 -11.93 -15.35
N GLU A 30 10.38 -13.24 -15.59
CA GLU A 30 9.85 -13.93 -16.79
C GLU A 30 8.33 -14.15 -16.76
N LYS A 31 7.65 -13.81 -15.66
CA LYS A 31 6.20 -13.98 -15.52
C LYS A 31 5.47 -12.67 -15.79
N PHE A 32 4.23 -12.78 -16.24
CA PHE A 32 3.28 -11.67 -16.20
C PHE A 32 2.56 -11.69 -14.85
N LEU A 33 2.69 -10.62 -14.08
CA LEU A 33 2.19 -10.54 -12.72
C LEU A 33 1.22 -9.39 -12.57
N MET A 34 -0.04 -9.70 -12.29
CA MET A 34 -1.03 -8.69 -11.91
C MET A 34 -0.98 -8.45 -10.40
N VAL A 35 -0.94 -7.20 -9.95
CA VAL A 35 -1.21 -6.87 -8.55
C VAL A 35 -2.67 -7.21 -8.23
N TRP A 36 -2.88 -8.18 -7.35
CA TRP A 36 -4.21 -8.70 -7.03
C TRP A 36 -4.77 -8.09 -5.73
N TRP A 37 -3.96 -8.00 -4.68
CA TRP A 37 -4.45 -7.63 -3.36
C TRP A 37 -3.33 -7.15 -2.43
N TYR A 38 -3.69 -6.29 -1.48
CA TYR A 38 -2.82 -5.91 -0.35
C TYR A 38 -3.24 -6.64 0.92
N GLY A 39 -2.34 -7.49 1.40
CA GLY A 39 -2.50 -8.24 2.63
C GLY A 39 -2.15 -7.45 3.89
N ALA A 40 -1.85 -8.20 4.95
CA ALA A 40 -1.44 -7.63 6.23
C ALA A 40 -0.03 -7.04 6.18
N LEU A 41 0.35 -6.34 7.25
CA LEU A 41 1.73 -5.94 7.49
C LEU A 41 2.63 -7.17 7.56
N ALA A 42 3.75 -7.11 6.85
CA ALA A 42 4.88 -8.00 7.07
C ALA A 42 5.68 -7.49 8.28
N LYS A 43 6.26 -8.42 9.04
CA LYS A 43 7.00 -8.11 10.27
C LYS A 43 8.15 -7.14 9.98
N ALA A 44 8.25 -6.01 10.70
CA ALA A 44 9.38 -5.13 10.50
C ALA A 44 10.65 -5.74 11.08
N GLU A 45 11.78 -5.48 10.42
CA GLU A 45 13.08 -6.00 10.85
C GLU A 45 13.69 -5.17 11.99
N ARG A 46 13.37 -3.87 12.08
CA ARG A 46 13.92 -2.91 13.07
C ARG A 46 12.94 -1.76 13.37
N ARG A 47 13.20 -1.05 14.46
CA ARG A 47 12.51 0.22 14.81
C ARG A 47 12.80 1.30 13.76
N ASN A 48 11.79 2.08 13.39
CA ASN A 48 11.84 3.16 12.38
C ASN A 48 12.22 2.69 10.96
N THR A 49 12.16 1.39 10.67
CA THR A 49 12.16 0.92 9.30
C THR A 49 10.76 1.06 8.74
N GLN A 50 10.67 1.39 7.45
CA GLN A 50 9.38 1.46 6.79
C GLN A 50 8.67 0.10 6.90
N PRO A 51 7.37 0.10 7.27
CA PRO A 51 6.62 -1.15 7.32
C PRO A 51 6.52 -1.76 5.92
N LYS A 52 6.66 -3.08 5.89
CA LYS A 52 6.41 -3.86 4.69
C LYS A 52 4.96 -4.36 4.69
N VAL A 53 4.41 -4.53 3.51
CA VAL A 53 3.06 -5.05 3.28
C VAL A 53 3.17 -6.29 2.42
N HIS A 54 2.42 -7.33 2.78
CA HIS A 54 2.29 -8.51 1.92
C HIS A 54 1.48 -8.13 0.68
N VAL A 55 2.10 -8.13 -0.49
CA VAL A 55 1.41 -7.90 -1.77
C VAL A 55 1.22 -9.23 -2.47
N ALA A 56 -0.01 -9.48 -2.90
CA ALA A 56 -0.36 -10.64 -3.69
C ALA A 56 -0.31 -10.27 -5.17
N PHE A 57 0.46 -11.02 -5.93
CA PHE A 57 0.46 -10.99 -7.38
C PHE A 57 -0.24 -12.25 -7.90
N ARG A 58 -1.11 -12.09 -8.87
CA ARG A 58 -1.70 -13.21 -9.63
C ARG A 58 -0.91 -13.38 -10.93
N GLU A 59 -0.42 -14.59 -11.17
CA GLU A 59 0.26 -14.89 -12.42
C GLU A 59 -0.74 -14.93 -13.58
N LEU A 60 -0.37 -14.32 -14.69
CA LEU A 60 -1.10 -14.33 -15.94
C LEU A 60 -0.32 -15.14 -16.99
N LEU A 61 -1.06 -15.73 -17.92
CA LEU A 61 -0.49 -16.23 -19.17
C LEU A 61 -0.13 -15.06 -20.10
N GLU A 62 0.57 -15.35 -21.20
CA GLU A 62 0.99 -14.33 -22.20
C GLU A 62 -0.20 -13.58 -22.83
N ASP A 63 -1.39 -14.21 -22.87
CA ASP A 63 -2.64 -13.61 -23.34
C ASP A 63 -3.39 -12.84 -22.24
N TYR A 64 -2.74 -12.60 -21.10
CA TYR A 64 -3.28 -11.98 -19.88
C TYR A 64 -4.39 -12.77 -19.17
N THR A 65 -4.62 -14.05 -19.55
CA THR A 65 -5.55 -14.91 -18.81
C THR A 65 -5.03 -15.17 -17.40
N PRO A 66 -5.80 -14.87 -16.33
CA PRO A 66 -5.37 -15.13 -14.97
C PRO A 66 -5.29 -16.62 -14.65
N THR A 67 -4.17 -17.05 -14.09
CA THR A 67 -3.97 -18.42 -13.59
C THR A 67 -4.46 -18.56 -12.14
N ASP A 68 -4.40 -19.78 -11.59
CA ASP A 68 -4.61 -20.02 -10.16
C ASP A 68 -3.33 -19.83 -9.33
N ASN A 69 -2.21 -19.44 -9.95
CA ASN A 69 -0.96 -19.25 -9.22
C ASN A 69 -0.84 -17.82 -8.66
N PHE A 70 -0.39 -17.75 -7.41
CA PHE A 70 -0.17 -16.51 -6.69
C PHE A 70 1.27 -16.42 -6.20
N ILE A 71 1.87 -15.25 -6.36
CA ILE A 71 3.20 -14.91 -5.89
C ILE A 71 3.07 -13.83 -4.82
N PHE A 72 3.83 -14.00 -3.74
CA PHE A 72 3.73 -13.14 -2.56
C PHE A 72 5.04 -12.42 -2.35
N ILE A 73 4.92 -11.11 -2.19
CA ILE A 73 6.07 -10.22 -2.07
C ILE A 73 5.84 -9.27 -0.91
N ASP A 74 6.84 -9.16 -0.04
CA ASP A 74 6.87 -8.13 0.98
C ASP A 74 7.42 -6.84 0.35
N ALA A 75 6.53 -5.89 0.10
CA ALA A 75 6.85 -4.60 -0.50
C ALA A 75 6.89 -3.50 0.55
N ASN A 76 7.65 -2.43 0.33
CA ASN A 76 7.56 -1.29 1.23
C ASN A 76 6.21 -0.59 1.04
N MET A 77 5.69 0.03 2.10
CA MET A 77 4.42 0.79 2.02
C MET A 77 4.40 1.80 0.86
N THR A 78 5.52 2.45 0.57
CA THR A 78 5.65 3.45 -0.51
C THR A 78 5.57 2.84 -1.90
N ASP A 79 5.94 1.56 -2.04
CA ASP A 79 5.92 0.88 -3.34
C ASP A 79 4.47 0.66 -3.79
N LEU A 80 3.52 0.58 -2.86
CA LEU A 80 2.10 0.38 -3.15
C LEU A 80 1.49 1.50 -4.00
N VAL A 81 1.99 2.73 -3.90
CA VAL A 81 1.55 3.84 -4.76
C VAL A 81 1.83 3.53 -6.23
N SER A 82 2.97 2.91 -6.52
CA SER A 82 3.35 2.48 -7.86
C SER A 82 2.65 1.20 -8.31
N TRP A 83 2.06 0.44 -7.39
CA TRP A 83 1.47 -0.87 -7.65
C TRP A 83 -0.05 -0.93 -7.45
N PRO A 84 -0.87 -0.10 -8.14
CA PRO A 84 -2.33 -0.22 -8.05
C PRO A 84 -2.81 -1.64 -8.35
N ILE A 85 -3.86 -2.07 -7.64
CA ILE A 85 -4.56 -3.31 -7.94
C ILE A 85 -5.01 -3.28 -9.41
N GLY A 86 -4.76 -4.37 -10.14
CA GLY A 86 -5.03 -4.50 -11.58
C GLY A 86 -3.87 -4.13 -12.51
N THR A 87 -2.78 -3.53 -12.00
CA THR A 87 -1.57 -3.31 -12.82
C THR A 87 -0.86 -4.62 -13.14
N VAL A 88 -0.35 -4.75 -14.37
CA VAL A 88 0.35 -5.92 -14.88
C VAL A 88 1.82 -5.61 -15.11
N TRP A 89 2.68 -6.47 -14.56
CA TRP A 89 4.13 -6.29 -14.53
C TRP A 89 4.84 -7.46 -15.19
N HIS A 90 5.88 -7.16 -15.97
CA HIS A 90 6.76 -8.13 -16.61
C HIS A 90 8.16 -7.54 -16.78
N HIS A 91 9.21 -8.34 -16.56
CA HIS A 91 10.61 -7.88 -16.50
C HIS A 91 10.81 -6.60 -15.68
N GLU A 92 10.17 -6.54 -14.49
CA GLU A 92 10.24 -5.40 -13.56
C GLU A 92 9.69 -4.08 -14.13
N ARG A 93 8.84 -4.15 -15.15
CA ARG A 93 8.20 -3.00 -15.78
C ARG A 93 6.70 -3.16 -15.80
N LEU A 94 5.99 -2.05 -15.62
CA LEU A 94 4.58 -1.97 -15.92
C LEU A 94 4.41 -2.18 -17.42
N VAL A 95 3.64 -3.19 -17.81
CA VAL A 95 3.40 -3.53 -19.22
C VAL A 95 1.95 -3.34 -19.62
N ASP A 96 1.01 -3.45 -18.67
CA ASP A 96 -0.40 -3.24 -18.96
C ASP A 96 -1.22 -2.93 -17.69
N TYR A 97 -2.49 -2.63 -17.89
CA TYR A 97 -3.53 -2.58 -16.88
C TYR A 97 -4.63 -3.54 -17.30
N LEU A 98 -5.01 -4.47 -16.41
CA LEU A 98 -6.20 -5.28 -16.70
C LEU A 98 -7.41 -4.33 -16.78
N PRO A 99 -8.23 -4.41 -17.84
CA PRO A 99 -9.46 -3.65 -17.95
C PRO A 99 -10.45 -4.12 -16.89
N LEU A 100 -10.31 -3.60 -15.68
CA LEU A 100 -11.26 -3.76 -14.60
C LEU A 100 -12.47 -2.87 -14.90
N GLU A 101 -13.67 -3.39 -14.58
CA GLU A 101 -14.88 -2.59 -14.68
C GLU A 101 -14.81 -1.43 -13.67
N ILE A 102 -14.94 -0.21 -14.18
CA ILE A 102 -15.05 0.98 -13.33
C ILE A 102 -16.51 1.13 -12.94
N ARG A 103 -16.77 1.14 -11.63
CA ARG A 103 -18.08 1.44 -11.06
C ARG A 103 -17.95 2.56 -10.05
N GLU A 104 -18.94 3.44 -10.03
CA GLU A 104 -19.05 4.52 -9.05
C GLU A 104 -20.14 4.17 -8.04
N PHE A 105 -19.86 4.45 -6.77
CA PHE A 105 -20.77 4.15 -5.67
C PHE A 105 -20.90 5.36 -4.76
N ASP A 106 -22.13 5.65 -4.35
CA ASP A 106 -22.40 6.60 -3.27
C ASP A 106 -22.15 5.92 -1.92
N ILE A 107 -21.09 6.36 -1.23
CA ILE A 107 -20.72 5.85 0.09
C ILE A 107 -20.96 6.90 1.18
N ASP A 108 -21.38 6.43 2.36
CA ASP A 108 -21.45 7.26 3.56
C ASP A 108 -20.13 7.13 4.34
N HIS A 109 -19.34 8.20 4.34
CA HIS A 109 -18.05 8.22 5.05
C HIS A 109 -18.18 8.24 6.59
N THR A 110 -19.40 8.33 7.13
CA THR A 110 -19.68 8.25 8.56
C THR A 110 -20.19 6.89 9.01
N ASP A 111 -20.67 6.05 8.08
CA ASP A 111 -21.17 4.69 8.33
C ASP A 111 -20.28 3.65 7.65
N PHE A 112 -19.07 3.49 8.20
CA PHE A 112 -18.14 2.43 7.81
C PHE A 112 -17.84 1.50 8.97
N LYS A 113 -17.44 0.28 8.64
CA LYS A 113 -17.01 -0.72 9.60
C LYS A 113 -15.64 -1.22 9.21
N HIS A 114 -14.78 -1.37 10.19
CA HIS A 114 -13.62 -2.21 9.97
C HIS A 114 -14.06 -3.67 9.96
N THR A 115 -13.53 -4.42 9.02
CA THR A 115 -13.84 -5.84 8.87
C THR A 115 -12.59 -6.62 8.53
N TYR A 116 -12.62 -7.90 8.86
CA TYR A 116 -11.59 -8.83 8.44
C TYR A 116 -12.12 -9.70 7.31
N ILE A 117 -11.41 -9.65 6.19
CA ILE A 117 -11.60 -10.56 5.08
C ILE A 117 -10.37 -11.47 5.02
N GLN A 118 -10.59 -12.75 5.29
CA GLN A 118 -9.59 -13.75 4.99
C GLN A 118 -9.55 -13.93 3.47
N THR A 119 -8.59 -13.26 2.84
CA THR A 119 -8.34 -13.39 1.41
C THR A 119 -7.39 -14.53 1.09
N TYR A 120 -6.73 -15.10 2.11
CA TYR A 120 -5.77 -16.18 1.97
C TYR A 120 -5.80 -17.18 3.13
N LYS A 121 -5.47 -18.43 2.82
CA LYS A 121 -5.19 -19.46 3.83
C LYS A 121 -3.75 -19.29 4.32
N ARG A 122 -3.54 -19.37 5.63
CA ARG A 122 -2.20 -19.54 6.21
C ARG A 122 -1.94 -21.01 6.45
N ASP A 123 -0.71 -21.43 6.21
CA ASP A 123 -0.22 -22.71 6.69
C ASP A 123 -0.11 -22.66 8.22
N GLU A 124 -0.81 -23.56 8.90
CA GLU A 124 -0.93 -23.57 10.36
C GLU A 124 0.39 -23.86 11.08
N LYS A 125 1.34 -24.53 10.41
CA LYS A 125 2.61 -24.95 11.02
C LYS A 125 3.70 -23.88 10.88
N THR A 126 3.71 -23.19 9.77
CA THR A 126 4.75 -22.21 9.41
C THR A 126 4.29 -20.77 9.59
N GLY A 127 2.97 -20.53 9.71
CA GLY A 127 2.38 -19.19 9.78
C GLY A 127 2.47 -18.38 8.48
N LYS A 128 3.06 -18.97 7.43
CA LYS A 128 3.21 -18.38 6.12
C LYS A 128 1.88 -18.42 5.38
N ILE A 129 1.72 -17.52 4.43
CA ILE A 129 0.58 -17.57 3.51
C ILE A 129 0.76 -18.80 2.62
N ASP A 130 -0.24 -19.67 2.59
CA ASP A 130 -0.31 -20.89 1.79
C ASP A 130 -0.81 -20.55 0.37
N HIS A 131 -2.03 -20.02 0.26
CA HIS A 131 -2.61 -19.54 -1.00
C HIS A 131 -3.72 -18.50 -0.76
N PHE A 132 -3.90 -17.56 -1.70
CA PHE A 132 -5.12 -16.74 -1.75
C PHE A 132 -6.31 -17.59 -2.19
N PHE A 133 -7.50 -17.27 -1.68
CA PHE A 133 -8.72 -17.86 -2.21
C PHE A 133 -8.89 -17.38 -3.66
N SER A 134 -8.86 -18.32 -4.60
CA SER A 134 -9.00 -18.03 -6.04
C SER A 134 -10.39 -17.56 -6.45
N ASP A 135 -11.37 -17.73 -5.56
CA ASP A 135 -12.77 -17.36 -5.76
C ASP A 135 -13.17 -16.29 -4.74
N ARG A 136 -13.73 -15.19 -5.24
CA ARG A 136 -14.26 -14.09 -4.44
C ARG A 136 -15.34 -14.56 -3.45
N ASN A 137 -16.08 -15.61 -3.79
CA ASN A 137 -17.10 -16.20 -2.91
C ASN A 137 -16.51 -17.05 -1.78
N LYS A 138 -15.21 -17.35 -1.81
CA LYS A 138 -14.49 -18.08 -0.75
C LYS A 138 -13.81 -17.15 0.25
N PHE A 139 -13.92 -15.83 0.06
CA PHE A 139 -13.46 -14.87 1.06
C PHE A 139 -14.28 -15.03 2.34
N TYR A 140 -13.63 -15.52 3.39
CA TYR A 140 -14.27 -15.75 4.68
C TYR A 140 -14.14 -14.50 5.56
N ILE A 141 -15.25 -14.00 6.09
CA ILE A 141 -15.24 -12.92 7.08
C ILE A 141 -15.11 -13.55 8.46
N ASN A 142 -13.95 -13.38 9.10
CA ASN A 142 -13.74 -13.81 10.49
C ASN A 142 -13.71 -12.60 11.44
N PRO A 143 -14.80 -12.27 12.14
CA PRO A 143 -14.83 -11.13 13.06
C PRO A 143 -13.89 -11.29 14.27
N GLY A 144 -13.28 -12.46 14.49
CA GLY A 144 -12.31 -12.72 15.55
C GLY A 144 -10.84 -12.47 15.18
N GLN A 145 -10.54 -12.03 13.95
CA GLN A 145 -9.17 -11.74 13.49
C GLN A 145 -8.94 -10.26 13.21
N ARG A 146 -7.66 -9.84 13.14
CA ARG A 146 -7.27 -8.43 12.94
C ARG A 146 -7.84 -7.91 11.63
N GLU A 147 -8.65 -6.86 11.71
CA GLU A 147 -9.29 -6.19 10.58
C GLU A 147 -8.27 -5.79 9.50
N ASN A 148 -8.61 -6.02 8.23
CA ASN A 148 -7.72 -5.73 7.09
C ASN A 148 -8.44 -5.01 5.94
N CYS A 149 -9.75 -4.76 6.07
CA CYS A 149 -10.55 -4.02 5.13
C CYS A 149 -11.44 -3.01 5.84
N ILE A 150 -11.78 -1.95 5.10
CA ILE A 150 -12.87 -1.05 5.42
C ILE A 150 -14.07 -1.50 4.59
N SER A 151 -15.22 -1.63 5.26
CA SER A 151 -16.50 -1.93 4.66
C SER A 151 -17.38 -0.68 4.66
N PHE A 152 -17.96 -0.37 3.51
CA PHE A 152 -18.99 0.64 3.35
C PHE A 152 -20.30 -0.02 2.93
N SER A 153 -21.38 0.28 3.65
CA SER A 153 -22.73 -0.10 3.21
C SER A 153 -23.10 0.68 1.96
N LEU A 154 -23.64 0.00 0.95
CA LEU A 154 -24.07 0.62 -0.30
C LEU A 154 -25.59 0.74 -0.36
N LYS A 155 -26.07 1.85 -0.94
CA LYS A 155 -27.49 2.03 -1.31
C LYS A 155 -27.83 1.49 -2.70
N ASP A 156 -26.88 0.78 -3.33
CA ASP A 156 -26.99 0.23 -4.67
C ASP A 156 -27.95 -0.98 -4.71
N GLN A 157 -28.57 -1.22 -5.88
CA GLN A 157 -29.54 -2.32 -6.05
C GLN A 157 -28.87 -3.69 -6.26
N GLU A 158 -27.68 -3.70 -6.85
CA GLU A 158 -26.93 -4.90 -7.20
C GLU A 158 -25.91 -5.27 -6.09
N TYR A 159 -25.22 -4.26 -5.55
CA TYR A 159 -24.20 -4.41 -4.51
C TYR A 159 -24.66 -3.83 -3.18
N LYS A 160 -24.43 -4.58 -2.10
CA LYS A 160 -24.80 -4.14 -0.74
C LYS A 160 -23.65 -3.57 0.07
N GLU A 161 -22.43 -3.86 -0.35
CA GLU A 161 -21.22 -3.56 0.43
C GLU A 161 -20.03 -3.35 -0.50
N LEU A 162 -19.25 -2.29 -0.24
CA LEU A 162 -17.95 -2.05 -0.83
C LEU A 162 -16.86 -2.39 0.19
N LEU A 163 -15.97 -3.29 -0.19
CA LEU A 163 -14.85 -3.73 0.63
C LEU A 163 -13.55 -3.17 0.06
N VAL A 164 -12.85 -2.37 0.84
CA VAL A 164 -11.59 -1.73 0.44
C VAL A 164 -10.47 -2.21 1.35
N PRO A 165 -9.35 -2.77 0.83
CA PRO A 165 -8.20 -3.08 1.67
C PRO A 165 -7.73 -1.83 2.43
N CYS A 166 -7.40 -1.96 3.71
CA CYS A 166 -7.01 -0.79 4.52
C CYS A 166 -5.79 -0.05 3.93
N PHE A 167 -4.83 -0.78 3.36
CA PHE A 167 -3.66 -0.16 2.72
C PHE A 167 -3.99 0.49 1.38
N GLU A 168 -4.98 -0.01 0.64
CA GLU A 168 -5.48 0.65 -0.56
C GLU A 168 -6.10 2.00 -0.19
N PHE A 169 -6.93 2.01 0.85
CA PHE A 169 -7.54 3.23 1.37
C PHE A 169 -6.49 4.20 1.93
N LEU A 170 -5.46 3.71 2.61
CA LEU A 170 -4.38 4.55 3.13
C LEU A 170 -3.58 5.23 2.02
N VAL A 171 -3.11 4.46 1.02
CA VAL A 171 -2.18 4.97 0.00
C VAL A 171 -2.86 5.66 -1.17
N ARG A 172 -4.18 5.53 -1.34
CA ARG A 172 -4.95 6.20 -2.42
C ARG A 172 -6.09 7.09 -1.93
N GLY A 173 -6.60 6.85 -0.73
CA GLY A 173 -7.64 7.68 -0.12
C GLY A 173 -7.10 8.83 0.74
N TYR A 174 -5.95 8.63 1.41
CA TYR A 174 -5.38 9.62 2.33
C TYR A 174 -4.05 10.23 1.89
N GLY A 175 -3.16 9.44 1.28
CA GLY A 175 -1.88 9.95 0.75
C GLY A 175 -1.98 10.29 -0.72
N LEU A 176 -1.88 11.57 -1.09
CA LEU A 176 -1.67 11.96 -2.48
C LEU A 176 -0.18 11.89 -2.84
N SER A 177 0.71 12.00 -1.84
CA SER A 177 2.13 11.63 -1.98
C SER A 177 2.43 10.24 -1.44
N THR A 178 3.54 9.67 -1.93
CA THR A 178 4.18 8.48 -1.33
C THR A 178 4.69 8.74 0.09
N GLU A 179 5.07 9.99 0.38
CA GLU A 179 5.78 10.32 1.61
C GLU A 179 4.84 10.49 2.80
N LEU A 180 3.59 10.95 2.60
CA LEU A 180 2.62 11.04 3.69
C LEU A 180 2.35 9.66 4.33
N PRO A 181 1.92 8.60 3.62
CA PRO A 181 1.75 7.28 4.20
C PRO A 181 3.03 6.76 4.86
N ARG A 182 4.20 7.02 4.29
CA ARG A 182 5.50 6.63 4.88
C ARG A 182 5.70 7.31 6.24
N ILE A 183 5.45 8.61 6.32
CA ILE A 183 5.61 9.39 7.54
C ILE A 183 4.67 8.90 8.64
N LEU A 184 3.39 8.67 8.30
CA LEU A 184 2.37 8.21 9.25
C LEU A 184 2.66 6.81 9.81
N THR A 185 3.33 5.98 9.02
CA THR A 185 3.52 4.55 9.33
C THR A 185 4.91 4.19 9.84
N THR A 186 5.89 5.08 9.71
CA THR A 186 7.31 4.81 10.05
C THR A 186 7.77 5.53 11.32
N TYR A 187 7.29 6.74 11.57
CA TYR A 187 7.86 7.64 12.58
C TYR A 187 6.95 7.82 13.79
N ASP A 188 7.58 7.98 14.96
CA ASP A 188 6.89 8.35 16.18
C ASP A 188 6.33 9.79 16.11
N GLU A 189 5.60 10.20 17.14
CA GLU A 189 4.87 11.48 17.12
C GLU A 189 5.78 12.69 16.96
N ALA A 190 6.98 12.68 17.57
CA ALA A 190 7.92 13.78 17.50
C ALA A 190 8.53 13.90 16.10
N GLU A 191 9.11 12.81 15.58
CA GLU A 191 9.72 12.83 14.24
C GLU A 191 8.67 13.03 13.14
N ARG A 192 7.46 12.50 13.32
CA ARG A 192 6.33 12.74 12.41
C ARG A 192 5.97 14.22 12.35
N HIS A 193 5.89 14.89 13.50
CA HIS A 193 5.60 16.32 13.55
C HIS A 193 6.69 17.13 12.83
N GLU A 194 7.98 16.85 13.08
CA GLU A 194 9.09 17.53 12.41
C GLU A 194 9.10 17.33 10.89
N ARG A 195 8.63 16.18 10.40
CA ARG A 195 8.57 15.89 8.96
C ARG A 195 7.34 16.47 8.26
N LEU A 196 6.22 16.55 8.96
CA LEU A 196 4.97 17.08 8.39
C LEU A 196 4.97 18.61 8.32
N TYR A 197 5.67 19.28 9.23
CA TYR A 197 5.59 20.73 9.37
C TYR A 197 6.95 21.41 9.32
N THR A 198 7.02 22.47 8.54
CA THR A 198 8.09 23.47 8.62
C THR A 198 7.67 24.57 9.59
N PRO A 199 8.53 25.04 10.51
CA PRO A 199 8.19 26.12 11.42
C PRO A 199 7.74 27.39 10.68
N HIS A 200 6.60 27.94 11.07
CA HIS A 200 6.03 29.18 10.52
C HIS A 200 5.23 29.92 11.60
N PRO A 201 5.14 31.26 11.58
CA PRO A 201 4.26 32.00 12.48
C PRO A 201 2.82 31.52 12.37
N GLU A 202 2.15 31.33 13.51
CA GLU A 202 0.74 30.96 13.50
C GLU A 202 -0.14 32.21 13.42
N GLU A 203 -1.21 32.13 12.64
CA GLU A 203 -2.24 33.16 12.60
C GLU A 203 -3.36 32.83 13.59
N GLU A 204 -3.81 33.83 14.35
CA GLU A 204 -4.93 33.65 15.27
C GLU A 204 -6.22 33.28 14.52
N ASN A 205 -6.97 32.32 15.08
CA ASN A 205 -8.27 31.88 14.59
C ASN A 205 -8.28 31.27 13.17
N THR A 206 -7.12 30.89 12.62
CA THR A 206 -7.02 30.24 11.30
C THR A 206 -6.10 29.02 11.37
N TRP A 207 -6.51 27.92 10.75
CA TRP A 207 -5.64 26.75 10.60
C TRP A 207 -4.51 27.08 9.64
N THR A 208 -3.29 27.18 10.16
CA THR A 208 -2.10 27.56 9.39
C THR A 208 -1.06 26.46 9.47
N ILE A 209 -0.70 25.92 8.31
CA ILE A 209 0.37 24.94 8.17
C ILE A 209 1.37 25.43 7.13
N LEU A 210 2.64 25.19 7.38
CA LEU A 210 3.66 25.17 6.34
C LEU A 210 4.12 23.72 6.23
N ILE A 211 3.89 23.13 5.06
CA ILE A 211 4.11 21.70 4.80
C ILE A 211 5.62 21.44 4.73
N GLY A 212 6.06 20.31 5.28
CA GLY A 212 7.46 19.88 5.22
C GLY A 212 7.96 19.68 3.79
N ASP A 213 9.26 19.93 3.57
CA ASP A 213 9.88 20.03 2.24
C ASP A 213 9.72 18.78 1.33
N SER A 214 9.48 17.60 1.91
CA SER A 214 9.35 16.33 1.18
C SER A 214 7.92 15.95 0.81
N LEU A 215 6.93 16.79 1.14
CA LEU A 215 5.51 16.51 0.95
C LEU A 215 4.92 17.38 -0.17
N THR A 216 3.86 16.88 -0.80
CA THR A 216 3.11 17.65 -1.81
C THR A 216 2.15 18.62 -1.12
N SER A 217 1.86 19.75 -1.79
CA SER A 217 0.80 20.66 -1.35
C SER A 217 -0.57 19.99 -1.33
N ASP A 218 -0.79 18.93 -2.11
CA ASP A 218 -2.09 18.28 -2.17
C ASP A 218 -2.46 17.56 -0.85
N ASP A 219 -1.46 17.20 -0.05
CA ASP A 219 -1.66 16.59 1.27
C ASP A 219 -2.08 17.61 2.36
N HIS A 220 -2.18 18.91 2.03
CA HIS A 220 -2.41 20.00 2.99
C HIS A 220 -3.65 19.79 3.87
N VAL A 221 -4.74 19.25 3.33
CA VAL A 221 -5.99 19.05 4.08
C VAL A 221 -5.73 18.07 5.22
N PHE A 222 -5.20 16.89 4.93
CA PHE A 222 -4.90 15.89 5.95
C PHE A 222 -3.90 16.42 6.97
N ILE A 223 -2.84 17.08 6.51
CA ILE A 223 -1.80 17.65 7.37
C ILE A 223 -2.39 18.70 8.32
N ALA A 224 -3.30 19.55 7.84
CA ALA A 224 -3.97 20.54 8.68
C ALA A 224 -4.88 19.85 9.72
N TYR A 225 -5.67 18.86 9.32
CA TYR A 225 -6.48 18.08 10.26
C TYR A 225 -5.62 17.39 11.32
N TYR A 226 -4.48 16.80 10.94
CA TYR A 226 -3.57 16.18 11.90
C TYR A 226 -3.00 17.20 12.91
N LYS A 227 -2.75 18.46 12.50
CA LYS A 227 -2.27 19.51 13.41
C LYS A 227 -3.34 19.94 14.41
N TYR A 228 -4.57 20.12 13.95
CA TYR A 228 -5.61 20.85 14.69
C TYR A 228 -6.75 19.98 15.23
N SER A 229 -6.82 18.69 14.89
CA SER A 229 -7.90 17.79 15.29
C SER A 229 -7.38 16.63 16.15
N GLU A 230 -7.80 16.59 17.43
CA GLU A 230 -7.53 15.45 18.33
C GLU A 230 -7.99 14.13 17.72
N TYR A 231 -9.15 14.13 17.03
CA TYR A 231 -9.66 12.94 16.34
C TYR A 231 -8.65 12.38 15.33
N THR A 232 -8.05 13.26 14.52
CA THR A 232 -7.08 12.84 13.49
C THR A 232 -5.78 12.39 14.14
N GLN A 233 -5.35 13.05 15.22
CA GLN A 233 -4.17 12.66 15.99
C GLN A 233 -4.33 11.27 16.60
N ASP A 234 -5.49 10.99 17.21
CA ASP A 234 -5.79 9.70 17.80
C ASP A 234 -5.89 8.59 16.74
N ALA A 235 -6.51 8.87 15.59
CA ALA A 235 -6.56 7.92 14.48
C ALA A 235 -5.16 7.55 13.97
N VAL A 236 -4.27 8.53 13.78
CA VAL A 236 -2.87 8.28 13.38
C VAL A 236 -2.10 7.54 14.49
N ARG A 237 -2.35 7.85 15.77
CA ARG A 237 -1.74 7.13 16.90
C ARG A 237 -2.16 5.66 16.92
N ILE A 238 -3.43 5.36 16.63
CA ILE A 238 -3.94 4.00 16.50
C ILE A 238 -3.28 3.29 15.31
N LEU A 239 -3.20 3.95 14.14
CA LEU A 239 -2.52 3.41 12.96
C LEU A 239 -1.07 3.05 13.28
N PHE A 240 -0.28 3.99 13.81
CA PHE A 240 1.11 3.76 14.16
C PHE A 240 1.26 2.66 15.22
N SER A 241 0.40 2.65 16.24
CA SER A 241 0.42 1.61 17.28
C SER A 241 0.08 0.23 16.72
N SER A 242 -0.81 0.13 15.73
CA SER A 242 -1.15 -1.14 15.10
C SER A 242 0.03 -1.75 14.34
N ILE A 243 0.89 -0.88 13.77
CA ILE A 243 2.12 -1.25 13.09
C ILE A 243 3.21 -1.62 14.12
N ALA A 244 3.45 -0.76 15.10
CA ALA A 244 4.46 -0.99 16.13
C ALA A 244 4.17 -2.24 16.99
N LYS A 245 2.91 -2.59 17.22
CA LYS A 245 2.50 -3.84 17.91
C LYS A 245 2.77 -5.10 17.06
N HIS A 246 2.85 -4.99 15.74
CA HIS A 246 3.21 -6.10 14.86
C HIS A 246 4.72 -6.43 14.88
N ASP A 247 5.54 -5.57 15.48
CA ASP A 247 6.98 -5.82 15.66
C ASP A 247 7.31 -6.78 16.81
N ASP A 248 6.33 -7.10 17.68
CA ASP A 248 6.49 -7.83 18.94
C ASP A 248 7.82 -7.50 19.62
N PHE A 249 7.83 -6.36 20.33
CA PHE A 249 8.73 -6.05 21.42
C PHE A 249 8.62 -7.14 22.51
N THR A 250 9.20 -8.30 22.24
CA THR A 250 9.66 -9.19 23.30
C THR A 250 11.07 -8.76 23.65
N GLN A 251 11.18 -7.69 24.44
CA GLN A 251 12.11 -7.62 25.57
C GLN A 251 12.07 -6.25 26.25
N ARG A 252 11.85 -6.30 27.57
CA ARG A 252 12.46 -5.46 28.60
C ARG A 252 12.33 -3.94 28.42
N ASN A 253 11.57 -3.35 29.34
CA ASN A 253 12.01 -2.29 30.28
C ASN A 253 10.70 -1.66 30.82
N HIS A 254 10.22 -2.01 32.01
CA HIS A 254 10.69 -1.40 33.25
C HIS A 254 11.73 -0.31 32.99
N ILE A 255 11.33 0.95 33.13
CA ILE A 255 11.99 2.01 33.89
C ILE A 255 11.34 3.34 33.47
N TYR A 256 10.63 3.90 34.47
CA TYR A 256 9.98 5.22 34.64
C TYR A 256 8.91 5.68 33.64
#